data_AF-A0A0D9SE12-F1
#
_entry.id   AF-A0A0D9SE12-F1
#
_cell.length_a   1.000
_cell.length_b   1.000
_cell.length_c   1.000
_cell.angle_alpha   90.00
_cell.angle_beta   90.00
_cell.angle_gamma   90.00
#
_symmetry.space_group_name_H-M   'P 1'
#
loop_
_entity.id
_entity.type
_entity.pdbx_description
1 polymer ?
#
loop_
_entity_poly.entity_id
_entity_poly.type
_entity_poly.pdbx_seq_one_letter_code
_entity_poly.pdbx_strand_id
1 'polypeptide(L)'
;MAGHPKERVVTDEVHQNQILRELYLKELRTQKLYTQYHVNPLRKVHRITRKPMSWHDNLEEPADARFLNLIHHAAQGPRKKYPEAQTENQEIGWDSEPLVDPERSDRRMNHFRVYNDITLYKAKMWSLGEDDRHK
;
A
#
# COMPACT_ATOMS: atom_id res chain seq x y z
N MET A 1 -59.36 -35.84 23.80
CA MET A 1 -59.82 -35.04 22.65
C MET A 1 -58.78 -35.16 21.55
N ALA A 2 -59.10 -35.87 20.47
CA ALA A 2 -58.16 -36.15 19.38
C ALA A 2 -58.06 -34.92 18.46
N GLY A 3 -56.84 -34.45 18.19
CA GLY A 3 -56.59 -33.31 17.33
C GLY A 3 -56.93 -33.62 15.87
N HIS A 4 -57.68 -32.72 15.22
CA HIS A 4 -57.99 -32.82 13.80
C HIS A 4 -56.71 -32.79 12.94
N PRO A 5 -56.60 -33.62 11.89
CA PRO A 5 -55.48 -33.55 10.96
C PRO A 5 -55.56 -32.20 10.23
N LYS A 6 -54.50 -31.39 10.32
CA LYS A 6 -54.39 -30.17 9.51
C LYS A 6 -54.33 -30.60 8.04
N GLU A 7 -55.35 -30.21 7.27
CA GLU A 7 -55.34 -30.32 5.81
C GLU A 7 -54.02 -29.75 5.28
N ARG A 8 -53.26 -30.57 4.55
CA ARG A 8 -52.06 -30.09 3.86
C ARG A 8 -52.56 -29.18 2.75
N VAL A 9 -52.44 -27.87 2.95
CA VAL A 9 -52.71 -26.86 1.92
C VAL A 9 -51.90 -27.26 0.69
N VAL A 10 -52.59 -27.69 -0.36
CA VAL A 10 -51.98 -28.00 -1.66
C VAL A 10 -51.45 -26.67 -2.17
N THR A 11 -50.15 -26.47 -2.07
CA THR A 11 -49.51 -25.25 -2.54
C THR A 11 -49.60 -25.21 -4.05
N ASP A 12 -50.25 -24.18 -4.58
CA ASP A 12 -50.30 -23.95 -6.02
C ASP A 12 -48.88 -23.75 -6.56
N GLU A 13 -48.37 -24.77 -7.24
CA GLU A 13 -47.02 -24.81 -7.80
C GLU A 13 -46.81 -23.67 -8.80
N VAL A 14 -47.86 -23.28 -9.53
CA VAL A 14 -47.81 -22.18 -10.50
C VAL A 14 -47.57 -20.87 -9.77
N HIS A 15 -48.26 -20.65 -8.64
CA HIS A 15 -48.08 -19.46 -7.81
C HIS A 15 -46.68 -19.40 -7.18
N GLN A 16 -46.15 -20.52 -6.68
CA GLN A 16 -44.79 -20.58 -6.13
C GLN A 16 -43.72 -20.29 -7.19
N ASN A 17 -43.89 -20.84 -8.39
CA ASN A 17 -42.98 -20.58 -9.51
C ASN A 17 -43.00 -19.10 -9.93
N GLN A 18 -44.16 -18.45 -9.83
CA GLN A 18 -44.29 -17.01 -10.11
C GLN A 18 -43.53 -16.17 -9.07
N ILE A 19 -43.61 -16.52 -7.78
CA ILE A 19 -42.86 -15.85 -6.71
C ILE A 19 -41.35 -16.04 -6.91
N LEU A 20 -40.90 -17.28 -7.19
CA LEU A 20 -39.47 -17.57 -7.41
C LEU A 20 -38.91 -16.78 -8.59
N ARG A 21 -39.67 -16.69 -9.69
CA ARG A 21 -39.29 -15.90 -10.87
C ARG A 21 -39.16 -14.42 -10.53
N GLU A 22 -40.11 -13.86 -9.78
CA GLU A 22 -40.05 -12.45 -9.37
C GLU A 22 -38.84 -12.18 -8.47
N LEU A 23 -38.54 -13.09 -7.54
CA LEU A 23 -37.38 -13.02 -6.64
C LEU A 23 -36.07 -13.01 -7.45
N TYR A 24 -35.94 -13.96 -8.38
CA TYR A 24 -34.77 -14.06 -9.24
C TYR A 24 -34.55 -12.81 -10.09
N LEU A 25 -35.63 -12.24 -10.66
CA LEU A 25 -35.55 -11.00 -11.43
C LEU A 25 -35.16 -9.79 -10.57
N LYS A 26 -35.65 -9.70 -9.34
CA LYS A 26 -35.26 -8.64 -8.39
C LYS A 26 -33.80 -8.77 -7.99
N GLU A 27 -33.35 -9.98 -7.71
CA GLU A 27 -31.97 -10.27 -7.34
C GLU A 27 -31.02 -9.91 -8.49
N LEU A 28 -31.28 -10.38 -9.71
CA LEU A 28 -30.50 -10.04 -10.91
C LEU A 28 -30.46 -8.53 -11.17
N ARG A 29 -31.55 -7.80 -10.94
CA ARG A 29 -31.59 -6.34 -11.12
C ARG A 29 -30.68 -5.61 -10.12
N THR A 30 -30.52 -6.16 -8.93
CA THR A 30 -29.68 -5.56 -7.87
C THR A 30 -28.25 -6.10 -7.85
N GLN A 31 -27.96 -7.17 -8.58
CA GLN A 31 -26.66 -7.80 -8.62
C GLN A 31 -25.65 -6.91 -9.38
N LYS A 32 -24.74 -6.29 -8.64
CA LYS A 32 -23.60 -5.56 -9.22
C LYS A 32 -22.43 -6.54 -9.40
N LEU A 33 -22.20 -6.98 -10.63
CA LEU A 33 -21.02 -7.76 -11.00
C LEU A 33 -19.88 -6.82 -11.37
N TYR A 34 -18.89 -6.71 -10.49
CA TYR A 34 -17.64 -6.02 -10.80
C TYR A 34 -16.74 -6.94 -11.62
N THR A 35 -16.91 -6.90 -12.95
CA THR A 35 -16.11 -7.69 -13.89
C THR A 35 -14.71 -7.12 -14.10
N GLN A 36 -14.56 -5.81 -13.88
CA GLN A 36 -13.27 -5.12 -13.92
C GLN A 36 -12.78 -4.93 -12.48
N TYR A 37 -12.01 -5.89 -12.01
CA TYR A 37 -11.23 -5.74 -10.78
C TYR A 37 -9.84 -5.22 -11.14
N HIS A 38 -9.52 -4.02 -10.68
CA HIS A 38 -8.17 -3.47 -10.76
C HIS A 38 -7.59 -3.37 -9.35
N VAL A 39 -6.50 -4.10 -9.11
CA VAL A 39 -5.72 -3.92 -7.88
C VAL A 39 -5.09 -2.54 -7.96
N ASN A 40 -5.56 -1.59 -7.14
CA ASN A 40 -5.00 -0.25 -7.09
C ASN A 40 -3.50 -0.35 -6.68
N PRO A 41 -2.55 0.00 -7.58
CA PRO A 41 -1.11 -0.11 -7.33
C PRO A 41 -0.62 0.78 -6.17
N LEU A 42 -1.38 1.82 -5.83
CA LEU A 42 -1.07 2.79 -4.78
C LEU A 42 -1.70 2.42 -3.43
N ARG A 43 -2.55 1.39 -3.37
CA ARG A 43 -3.14 0.89 -2.12
C ARG A 43 -2.42 -0.37 -1.67
N LYS A 44 -2.02 -0.39 -0.39
CA LYS A 44 -1.41 -1.57 0.23
C LYS A 44 -2.39 -2.74 0.22
N VAL A 45 -2.12 -3.73 -0.61
CA VAL A 45 -2.87 -5.00 -0.63
C VAL A 45 -2.44 -5.79 0.60
N HIS A 46 -3.34 -5.93 1.57
CA HIS A 46 -3.15 -6.86 2.66
C HIS A 46 -3.28 -8.27 2.07
N ARG A 47 -2.17 -9.02 2.03
CA ARG A 47 -2.21 -10.43 1.66
C ARG A 47 -3.13 -11.12 2.65
N ILE A 48 -4.23 -11.69 2.17
CA ILE A 48 -5.06 -12.58 2.98
C ILE A 48 -4.12 -13.67 3.47
N THR A 49 -3.97 -13.79 4.79
CA THR A 49 -3.09 -14.78 5.39
C THR A 49 -3.59 -16.15 4.94
N ARG A 50 -2.72 -16.92 4.29
CA ARG A 50 -3.05 -18.29 3.87
C ARG A 50 -3.33 -19.16 5.09
N LYS A 51 -3.80 -20.39 4.86
CA LYS A 51 -4.10 -21.35 5.93
C LYS A 51 -2.86 -21.51 6.82
N PRO A 52 -2.94 -21.24 8.14
CA PRO A 52 -1.78 -21.14 9.02
C PRO A 52 -0.95 -22.43 9.11
N MET A 53 -1.54 -23.59 8.75
CA MET A 53 -0.90 -24.91 8.81
C MET A 53 -0.61 -25.48 7.41
N SER A 54 -0.59 -24.66 6.36
CA SER A 54 -0.29 -25.12 5.00
C SER A 54 1.17 -25.53 4.88
N TRP A 55 1.44 -26.83 4.82
CA TRP A 55 2.81 -27.37 4.68
C TRP A 55 3.49 -26.86 3.40
N HIS A 56 2.72 -26.73 2.31
CA HIS A 56 3.21 -26.22 1.02
C HIS A 56 3.62 -24.74 1.05
N ASP A 57 3.10 -23.94 2.00
CA ASP A 57 3.45 -22.51 2.12
C ASP A 57 4.71 -22.26 2.98
N ASN A 58 5.23 -23.28 3.68
CA ASN A 58 6.43 -23.18 4.53
C ASN A 58 7.70 -23.65 3.81
N LEU A 59 7.59 -24.15 2.58
CA LEU A 59 8.75 -24.45 1.74
C LEU A 59 9.27 -23.12 1.21
N GLU A 60 10.40 -22.66 1.74
CA GLU A 60 11.12 -21.52 1.23
C GLU A 60 11.74 -21.91 -0.13
N GLU A 61 10.95 -21.73 -1.19
CA GLU A 61 11.47 -21.88 -2.54
C GLU A 61 12.52 -20.80 -2.79
N PRO A 62 13.70 -21.16 -3.32
CA PRO A 62 14.69 -20.16 -3.68
C PRO A 62 14.04 -19.19 -4.66
N ALA A 63 14.03 -17.90 -4.29
CA ALA A 63 13.42 -16.88 -5.12
C ALA A 63 14.00 -16.95 -6.54
N ASP A 64 13.12 -16.86 -7.54
CA ASP A 64 13.53 -16.91 -8.95
C ASP A 64 14.61 -15.85 -9.20
N ALA A 65 15.80 -16.30 -9.61
CA ALA A 65 16.94 -15.43 -9.89
C ALA A 65 16.59 -14.37 -10.94
N ARG A 66 15.70 -14.67 -11.89
CA ARG A 66 15.22 -13.68 -12.87
C ARG A 66 14.44 -12.56 -12.19
N PHE A 67 13.60 -12.89 -11.22
CA PHE A 67 12.80 -11.91 -10.50
C PHE A 67 13.65 -11.05 -9.56
N LEU A 68 14.62 -11.67 -8.88
CA LEU A 68 15.62 -10.92 -8.09
C LEU A 68 16.40 -9.94 -8.95
N ASN A 69 16.88 -10.37 -10.13
CA ASN A 69 17.57 -9.51 -11.07
C ASN A 69 16.69 -8.36 -11.56
N LEU A 70 15.40 -8.60 -11.79
CA LEU A 70 14.46 -7.56 -12.17
C LEU A 70 14.27 -6.52 -11.06
N ILE A 71 14.15 -6.95 -9.80
CA ILE A 71 14.05 -6.05 -8.64
C ILE A 71 15.34 -5.24 -8.49
N HIS A 72 16.50 -5.90 -8.55
CA HIS A 72 17.79 -5.23 -8.46
C HIS A 72 17.97 -4.20 -9.56
N HIS A 73 17.63 -4.56 -10.81
CA HIS A 73 17.63 -3.65 -11.93
C HIS A 73 16.66 -2.48 -11.69
N ALA A 74 15.43 -2.73 -11.25
CA ALA A 74 14.46 -1.67 -10.94
C ALA A 74 14.94 -0.73 -9.83
N ALA A 75 15.66 -1.23 -8.83
CA ALA A 75 16.22 -0.45 -7.72
C ALA A 75 17.47 0.37 -8.11
N GLN A 76 18.12 0.09 -9.26
CA GLN A 76 19.24 0.89 -9.73
C GLN A 76 18.80 2.32 -10.09
N GLY A 77 19.66 3.29 -9.79
CA GLY A 77 19.45 4.68 -10.18
C GLY A 77 19.51 4.89 -11.70
N PRO A 78 18.92 5.98 -12.23
CA PRO A 78 18.84 6.26 -13.67
C PRO A 78 20.20 6.19 -14.40
N ARG A 79 21.25 6.78 -13.83
CA ARG A 79 22.63 6.78 -14.37
C ARG A 79 23.23 5.37 -14.55
N LYS A 80 22.80 4.39 -13.76
CA LYS A 80 23.24 2.99 -13.90
C LYS A 80 22.45 2.23 -14.98
N LYS A 81 21.28 2.72 -15.36
CA LYS A 81 20.36 2.09 -16.32
C LYS A 81 20.52 2.63 -17.74
N TYR A 82 20.73 3.93 -17.87
CA TYR A 82 20.77 4.61 -19.14
C TYR A 82 22.10 5.35 -19.29
N PRO A 83 22.68 5.41 -20.51
CA PRO A 83 23.89 6.17 -20.76
C PRO A 83 23.67 7.68 -20.63
N GLU A 84 22.45 8.15 -20.96
CA GLU A 84 22.06 9.56 -20.99
C GLU A 84 20.71 9.75 -20.29
N ALA A 85 20.47 10.96 -19.79
CA ALA A 85 19.22 11.34 -19.15
C ALA A 85 18.06 11.21 -20.16
N GLN A 86 17.00 10.51 -19.78
CA GLN A 86 15.86 10.25 -20.67
C GLN A 86 14.76 11.31 -20.55
N THR A 87 14.78 12.10 -19.48
CA THR A 87 13.81 13.15 -19.22
C THR A 87 14.50 14.38 -18.65
N GLU A 88 13.92 15.57 -18.85
CA GLU A 88 14.46 16.84 -18.33
C GLU A 88 14.69 16.78 -16.81
N ASN A 89 13.78 16.15 -16.06
CA ASN A 89 13.94 15.98 -14.62
C ASN A 89 15.12 15.08 -14.23
N GLN A 90 15.55 14.16 -15.11
CA GLN A 90 16.72 13.33 -14.87
C GLN A 90 18.03 14.07 -15.14
N GLU A 91 18.02 15.09 -16.00
CA GLU A 91 19.20 15.92 -16.24
C GLU A 91 19.67 16.59 -14.95
N ILE A 92 18.71 17.02 -14.12
CA ILE A 92 18.99 17.59 -12.81
C ILE A 92 19.55 16.51 -11.87
N GLY A 93 20.86 16.60 -11.58
CA GLY A 93 21.54 15.64 -10.71
C GLY A 93 21.97 14.35 -11.41
N TRP A 94 22.01 14.33 -12.74
CA TRP A 94 22.57 13.22 -13.51
C TRP A 94 24.05 12.96 -13.17
N ASP A 95 24.81 14.04 -13.04
CA ASP A 95 26.16 14.08 -12.49
C ASP A 95 26.09 14.65 -11.06
N SER A 96 25.85 13.77 -10.08
CA SER A 96 25.75 14.16 -8.67
C SER A 96 27.11 14.34 -7.98
N GLU A 97 28.18 13.86 -8.61
CA GLU A 97 29.54 14.00 -8.08
C GLU A 97 30.01 15.44 -8.31
N PRO A 98 30.46 16.15 -7.25
CA PRO A 98 30.93 17.51 -7.42
C PRO A 98 32.24 17.52 -8.22
N LEU A 99 32.43 18.51 -9.09
CA LEU A 99 33.68 18.65 -9.85
C LEU A 99 34.92 18.81 -8.96
N VAL A 100 34.74 19.36 -7.76
CA VAL A 100 35.77 19.50 -6.73
C VAL A 100 35.23 18.87 -5.47
N ASP A 101 35.97 17.90 -4.91
CA ASP A 101 35.62 17.32 -3.62
C ASP A 101 35.66 18.39 -2.54
N PRO A 102 34.50 18.75 -1.93
CA PRO A 102 34.51 19.72 -0.87
C PRO A 102 35.10 19.07 0.37
N GLU A 103 36.28 19.55 0.79
CA GLU A 103 36.85 19.19 2.09
C GLU A 103 35.92 19.71 3.20
N ARG A 104 34.96 18.87 3.64
CA ARG A 104 33.94 19.26 4.63
C ARG A 104 34.50 19.60 6.00
N SER A 105 35.75 19.21 6.28
CA SER A 105 36.48 19.55 7.50
C SER A 105 37.04 20.96 7.53
N ASP A 106 37.27 21.60 6.37
CA ASP A 106 37.86 22.93 6.33
C ASP A 106 36.85 23.97 6.84
N ARG A 107 37.10 24.49 8.05
CA ARG A 107 36.28 25.53 8.70
C ARG A 107 36.36 26.89 8.01
N ARG A 108 37.37 27.12 7.15
CA ARG A 108 37.50 28.39 6.38
C ARG A 108 36.48 28.46 5.26
N MET A 109 36.14 27.31 4.68
CA MET A 109 35.19 27.20 3.56
C MET A 109 33.79 26.80 4.05
N ASN A 110 33.71 25.96 5.08
CA ASN A 110 32.45 25.40 5.56
C ASN A 110 31.93 26.11 6.82
N HIS A 111 30.83 26.85 6.66
CA HIS A 111 30.16 27.60 7.73
C HIS A 111 28.84 26.92 8.13
N PHE A 112 28.88 25.63 8.45
CA PHE A 112 27.69 24.90 8.86
C PHE A 112 27.14 25.45 10.18
N ARG A 113 25.82 25.43 10.34
CA ARG A 113 25.19 25.68 11.63
C ARG A 113 25.54 24.52 12.57
N VAL A 114 26.31 24.83 13.61
CA VAL A 114 26.66 23.87 14.66
C VAL A 114 25.82 24.19 15.90
N TYR A 115 25.14 23.18 16.42
CA TYR A 115 24.40 23.27 17.67
C TYR A 115 25.27 22.70 18.79
N ASN A 116 25.39 23.47 19.88
CA ASN A 116 26.02 23.06 21.12
C ASN A 116 24.94 22.71 22.15
N ASP A 117 25.30 21.96 23.20
CA ASP A 117 24.37 21.55 24.26
C ASP A 117 23.60 22.72 24.86
N ILE A 118 24.24 23.88 25.03
CA ILE A 118 23.59 25.11 25.52
C ILE A 118 22.51 25.59 24.55
N THR A 119 22.81 25.61 23.25
CA THR A 119 21.84 26.04 22.23
C THR A 119 20.67 25.06 22.12
N LEU A 120 20.93 23.76 22.24
CA LEU A 120 19.90 22.73 22.24
C LEU A 120 19.03 22.81 23.51
N TYR A 121 19.65 22.99 24.68
CA TYR A 121 18.95 23.17 25.95
C TYR A 121 18.05 24.41 25.92
N LYS A 122 18.57 25.56 25.46
CA LYS A 122 17.78 26.78 25.34
C LYS A 122 16.62 26.64 24.36
N ALA A 123 16.83 25.97 23.22
CA ALA A 123 15.76 25.67 22.27
C ALA A 123 14.68 24.78 22.91
N LYS A 124 15.07 23.74 23.66
CA LYS A 124 14.14 22.86 24.38
C LYS A 124 13.36 23.58 25.50
N MET A 125 14.03 24.45 26.25
CA MET A 125 13.37 25.28 27.26
C MET A 125 12.36 26.23 26.62
N TRP A 126 12.70 26.80 25.46
CA TRP A 126 11.81 27.69 24.73
C TRP A 126 10.55 26.97 24.23
N SER A 127 10.69 25.75 23.69
CA SER A 127 9.54 24.95 23.24
C SER A 127 8.60 24.55 24.38
N LEU A 128 9.14 24.33 25.59
CA LEU A 128 8.32 24.00 26.77
C LEU A 128 7.57 25.22 27.32
N GLY A 129 8.14 26.43 27.21
CA GLY A 129 7.51 27.67 27.67
C GLY A 129 6.42 28.23 26.74
N GLU A 130 6.20 27.63 25.57
CA GLU A 130 5.04 27.94 24.71
C GLU A 130 3.76 27.20 25.16
N ASP A 131 3.89 26.04 25.81
CA ASP A 131 2.73 25.29 26.33
C ASP A 131 2.04 25.99 27.52
N ASP A 132 2.79 26.74 28.33
CA ASP A 132 2.25 27.47 29.48
C ASP A 132 1.57 28.80 29.12
N ARG A 133 1.76 29.30 27.88
CA ARG A 133 1.14 30.57 27.41
C ARG A 133 -0.24 30.38 26.77
N HIS A 134 -0.68 29.13 26.60
CA HIS A 134 -1.98 28.78 26.01
C HIS A 134 -2.99 28.18 27.01
N LYS A 135 -2.79 28.38 28.31
CA LYS A 135 -3.80 28.14 29.36
C LYS A 135 -4.24 29.46 29.96
#